data_AF-A0A958WS03-F1
#
_entry.id   AF-A0A958WS03-F1
#
_cell.length_a   1.000
_cell.length_b   1.000
_cell.length_c   1.000
_cell.angle_alpha   90.00
_cell.angle_beta   90.00
_cell.angle_gamma   90.00
#
_symmetry.space_group_name_H-M   'P 1'
#
loop_
_entity.id
_entity.type
_entity.pdbx_description
1 polymer ?
#
loop_
_entity_poly.entity_id
_entity_poly.type
_entity_poly.pdbx_seq_one_letter_code
_entity_poly.pdbx_strand_id
1 'polypeptide(L)'
;MNTLEIKNDLLRLLTETDDEQLLDKVRCYFKLLKKEPIESEALDAQELAMVETGLQQVENGQVISHEEARKRIEEMLRKRQQ
;
A
#
# COMPACT_ATOMS: atom_id res chain seq x y z
N MET A 1 -4.90 -23.65 3.71
CA MET A 1 -5.88 -22.63 4.11
C MET A 1 -6.88 -22.44 2.99
N ASN A 2 -8.16 -22.69 3.24
CA ASN A 2 -9.25 -22.43 2.29
C ASN A 2 -9.80 -21.01 2.47
N THR A 3 -10.67 -20.57 1.55
CA THR A 3 -11.22 -19.21 1.56
C THR A 3 -11.96 -18.87 2.87
N LEU A 4 -12.65 -19.84 3.49
CA LEU A 4 -13.35 -19.63 4.75
C LEU A 4 -12.37 -19.44 5.91
N GLU A 5 -11.32 -20.24 5.96
CA GLU A 5 -10.26 -20.13 6.97
C GLU A 5 -9.54 -18.77 6.89
N ILE A 6 -9.25 -18.28 5.68
CA ILE A 6 -8.66 -16.94 5.46
C ILE A 6 -9.60 -15.84 5.99
N LYS A 7 -10.90 -15.94 5.70
CA LYS A 7 -11.87 -14.94 6.16
C LYS A 7 -12.00 -14.90 7.68
N ASN A 8 -12.00 -16.06 8.33
CA ASN A 8 -12.09 -16.15 9.78
C ASN A 8 -10.84 -15.60 10.46
N ASP A 9 -9.65 -15.88 9.91
CA ASP A 9 -8.41 -15.33 10.45
C ASP A 9 -8.34 -13.80 10.28
N LEU A 10 -8.74 -13.28 9.12
CA LEU A 10 -8.85 -11.83 8.91
C LEU A 10 -9.84 -11.19 9.87
N LEU A 11 -11.02 -11.80 10.08
CA LEU A 11 -12.00 -11.29 11.04
C LEU A 11 -11.41 -11.24 12.46
N ARG A 12 -10.71 -12.30 12.88
CA ARG A 12 -10.04 -12.35 14.18
C ARG A 12 -9.02 -11.21 14.34
N LEU A 13 -8.15 -11.01 13.35
CA LEU A 13 -7.15 -9.93 13.35
C LEU A 13 -7.82 -8.55 13.44
N LEU A 14 -8.92 -8.35 12.72
CA LEU A 14 -9.69 -7.09 12.77
C LEU A 14 -10.33 -6.87 14.15
N THR A 15 -10.86 -7.92 14.78
CA THR A 15 -11.48 -7.81 16.12
C THR A 15 -10.47 -7.62 17.24
N GLU A 16 -9.23 -8.06 17.06
CA GLU A 16 -8.15 -7.91 18.05
C GLU A 16 -7.40 -6.58 17.91
N THR A 17 -7.68 -5.79 16.87
CA THR A 17 -7.02 -4.51 16.59
C THR A 17 -7.88 -3.35 17.06
N ASP A 18 -7.37 -2.56 18.01
CA ASP A 18 -8.03 -1.33 18.49
C ASP A 18 -7.48 -0.04 17.83
N ASP A 19 -6.49 -0.17 16.94
CA ASP A 19 -5.93 0.97 16.20
C ASP A 19 -6.86 1.37 15.05
N GLU A 20 -7.60 2.46 15.26
CA GLU A 20 -8.54 3.02 14.29
C GLU A 20 -7.87 3.39 12.95
N GLN A 21 -6.66 3.93 12.97
CA GLN A 21 -5.96 4.33 11.74
C GLN A 21 -5.56 3.10 10.91
N LEU A 22 -5.11 2.04 11.57
CA LEU A 22 -4.79 0.78 10.90
C LEU A 22 -6.05 0.13 10.30
N LEU A 23 -7.14 0.09 11.07
CA LEU A 23 -8.42 -0.43 10.59
C LEU A 23 -8.95 0.36 9.40
N ASP A 24 -8.79 1.68 9.40
CA ASP A 24 -9.20 2.53 8.28
C ASP A 24 -8.39 2.28 7.01
N LYS A 25 -7.06 2.08 7.14
CA LYS A 25 -6.21 1.68 6.01
C LYS A 25 -6.65 0.36 5.40
N VAL A 26 -6.96 -0.64 6.23
CA VAL A 26 -7.48 -1.94 5.75
C VAL A 26 -8.83 -1.78 5.07
N ARG A 27 -9.74 -0.96 5.63
CA ARG A 27 -11.03 -0.61 5.03
C ARG A 27 -10.84 0.01 3.64
N CYS A 28 -9.95 0.99 3.51
CA CYS A 28 -9.65 1.67 2.25
C CYS A 28 -9.07 0.73 1.19
N TYR A 29 -8.18 -0.18 1.58
CA TYR A 29 -7.64 -1.19 0.67
C TYR A 29 -8.74 -2.04 0.03
N PHE A 30 -9.72 -2.51 0.81
CA PHE A 30 -10.84 -3.29 0.26
C PHE A 30 -11.77 -2.46 -0.63
N LYS A 31 -12.02 -1.19 -0.27
CA LYS A 31 -12.79 -0.27 -1.12
C LYS A 31 -12.13 -0.06 -2.47
N LEU A 32 -10.81 0.14 -2.49
CA LEU A 32 -10.03 0.30 -3.72
C LEU A 32 -10.17 -0.91 -4.66
N LEU A 33 -10.02 -2.12 -4.12
CA LEU A 33 -10.16 -3.36 -4.90
C LEU A 33 -11.55 -3.52 -5.51
N LYS A 34 -12.58 -3.03 -4.83
CA LYS A 34 -13.98 -3.08 -5.28
C LYS A 34 -14.40 -1.89 -6.13
N LYS A 35 -13.51 -0.91 -6.35
CA LYS A 35 -13.82 0.37 -7.00
C LYS A 35 -14.94 1.13 -6.30
N GLU A 36 -15.03 0.99 -4.99
CA GLU A 36 -15.94 1.76 -4.15
C GLU A 36 -15.33 3.15 -3.88
N PRO A 37 -16.16 4.20 -3.71
CA PRO A 37 -15.68 5.53 -3.39
C PRO A 37 -14.94 5.55 -2.04
N ILE A 38 -13.73 6.11 -2.07
CA ILE A 38 -12.90 6.37 -0.90
C ILE A 38 -13.14 7.83 -0.52
N GLU A 39 -13.50 8.09 0.73
CA GLU A 39 -13.59 9.46 1.23
C GLU A 39 -12.17 10.03 1.32
N SER A 40 -11.95 11.22 0.78
CA SER A 40 -10.62 11.86 0.64
C SER A 40 -9.88 12.08 1.95
N GLU A 41 -10.58 11.97 3.08
CA GLU A 41 -10.07 12.10 4.44
C GLU A 41 -9.35 10.83 4.93
N ALA A 42 -9.46 9.70 4.21
CA ALA A 42 -8.93 8.40 4.61
C ALA A 42 -7.54 8.06 4.04
N LEU A 43 -7.00 8.91 3.16
CA LEU A 43 -5.59 8.86 2.78
C LEU A 43 -4.84 9.80 3.71
N ASP A 44 -3.86 9.27 4.43
CA ASP A 44 -2.88 10.08 5.15
C ASP A 44 -2.31 11.15 4.18
N ALA A 45 -2.08 12.37 4.66
CA ALA A 45 -1.42 13.41 3.87
C ALA A 45 -0.12 12.91 3.21
N GLN A 46 0.59 11.98 3.86
CA GLN A 46 1.75 11.30 3.28
C GLN A 46 1.36 10.40 2.10
N GLU A 47 0.29 9.63 2.20
CA GLU A 47 -0.18 8.74 1.12
C GLU A 47 -0.68 9.56 -0.08
N LEU A 48 -1.41 10.65 0.18
CA LEU A 48 -1.84 11.59 -0.85
C LEU A 48 -0.63 12.22 -1.56
N ALA A 49 0.37 12.67 -0.78
CA ALA A 49 1.60 13.24 -1.32
C ALA A 49 2.41 12.22 -2.13
N MET A 50 2.44 10.95 -1.71
CA MET A 50 3.10 9.87 -2.46
C MET A 50 2.39 9.60 -3.79
N VAL A 51 1.06 9.61 -3.80
CA VAL A 51 0.26 9.46 -5.04
C VAL A 51 0.50 10.64 -5.98
N GLU A 52 0.44 11.87 -5.48
CA GLU A 52 0.67 13.07 -6.30
C GLU A 52 2.09 13.10 -6.87
N THR A 53 3.08 12.75 -6.06
CA THR A 53 4.48 12.60 -6.49
C THR A 53 4.60 11.54 -7.58
N GLY A 54 3.94 10.39 -7.42
CA GLY A 54 3.94 9.32 -8.42
C GLY A 54 3.32 9.77 -9.75
N LEU A 55 2.22 10.52 -9.71
CA LEU A 55 1.58 11.07 -10.91
C LEU A 55 2.50 12.06 -11.64
N GLN A 56 3.11 13.00 -10.91
CA GLN A 56 4.08 13.94 -11.48
C GLN A 56 5.31 13.22 -12.07
N GLN A 57 5.81 12.16 -11.42
CA GLN A 57 6.92 11.36 -11.95
C GLN A 57 6.54 10.69 -13.27
N VAL A 58 5.32 10.18 -13.40
CA VAL A 58 4.83 9.58 -14.65
C VAL A 58 4.73 10.64 -15.76
N GLU A 59 4.15 11.80 -15.47
CA GLU A 59 4.04 12.90 -16.45
C GLU A 59 5.42 13.39 -16.92
N ASN A 60 6.39 13.45 -16.01
CA ASN A 60 7.76 13.85 -16.30
C ASN A 60 8.60 12.73 -16.94
N GLY A 61 8.02 11.56 -17.24
CA GLY A 61 8.73 10.41 -17.82
C GLY A 61 9.73 9.74 -16.88
N GLN A 62 9.65 10.00 -15.58
CA GLN A 62 10.50 9.45 -14.52
C GLN A 62 10.03 8.05 -14.10
N VAL A 63 9.69 7.21 -15.08
CA VAL A 63 9.31 5.81 -14.89
C VAL A 63 10.49 4.90 -15.19
N ILE A 64 10.62 3.82 -14.43
CA ILE A 64 11.63 2.79 -14.67
C ILE A 64 10.94 1.44 -14.84
N SER A 65 11.59 0.52 -15.54
CA SER A 65 11.09 -0.84 -15.66
C SER A 65 11.16 -1.57 -14.32
N HIS A 66 10.34 -2.61 -14.17
CA HIS A 66 10.37 -3.47 -12.98
C HIS A 66 11.74 -4.09 -12.74
N GLU A 67 12.45 -4.46 -13.82
CA GLU A 67 13.79 -5.03 -13.74
C GLU A 67 14.83 -4.02 -13.22
N GLU A 68 14.79 -2.78 -13.71
CA GLU A 68 15.66 -1.71 -13.21
C GLU A 68 15.37 -1.34 -11.76
N ALA A 69 14.09 -1.34 -11.38
CA ALA A 69 13.68 -1.12 -9.99
C ALA A 69 14.30 -2.19 -9.07
N ARG A 70 14.21 -3.47 -9.44
CA ARG A 70 14.83 -4.57 -8.68
C ARG A 70 16.34 -4.41 -8.55
N LYS A 71 17.04 -4.09 -9.63
CA LYS A 71 18.50 -3.89 -9.61
C LYS A 71 18.89 -2.77 -8.65
N ARG A 72 18.20 -1.63 -8.66
CA ARG A 72 18.46 -0.51 -7.73
C ARG A 72 18.22 -0.90 -6.27
N ILE A 73 17.17 -1.67 -5.99
CA ILE A 73 16.86 -2.14 -4.64
C ILE A 73 17.96 -3.07 -4.13
N GLU A 74 18.40 -4.04 -4.95
CA GLU A 74 19.48 -4.96 -4.58
C GLU A 74 20.79 -4.23 -4.30
N GLU A 75 21.16 -3.24 -5.13
CA GLU A 75 22.34 -2.41 -4.91
C GLU A 75 22.26 -1.60 -3.62
N MET A 76 21.10 -1.01 -3.31
CA MET A 76 20.88 -0.27 -2.07
C MET A 76 21.01 -1.18 -0.84
N LEU A 77 20.42 -2.37 -0.88
CA LEU A 77 20.49 -3.34 0.21
C LEU A 77 21.93 -3.81 0.44
N ARG A 78 22.69 -4.05 -0.64
CA ARG A 78 24.10 -4.44 -0.56
C ARG A 78 24.98 -3.35 0.05
N LYS A 79 24.72 -2.07 -0.25
CA LYS A 79 25.45 -0.93 0.34
C LYS A 79 25.18 -0.73 1.83
N ARG A 80 24.04 -1.19 2.35
CA ARG A 80 23.72 -1.12 3.79
C ARG A 80 24.34 -2.27 4.61
N GLN A 81 24.91 -3.27 3.96
CA GLN A 81 25.53 -4.45 4.59
C GLN A 81 27.07 -4.39 4.64
N GLN A 82 27.67 -3.30 4.15
CA GLN A 82 29.11 -2.99 4.24
C GLN A 82 29.34 -1.88 5.27
#